data_AF-A0A7C5XX19-F1
#
_entry.id   AF-A0A7C5XX19-F1
#
_cell.length_a   1.000
_cell.length_b   1.000
_cell.length_c   1.000
_cell.angle_alpha   90.00
_cell.angle_beta   90.00
_cell.angle_gamma   90.00
#
_symmetry.space_group_name_H-M   'P 1'
#
loop_
_entity.id
_entity.type
_entity.pdbx_description
1 polymer ?
#
loop_
_entity_poly.entity_id
_entity_poly.type
_entity_poly.pdbx_seq_one_letter_code
_entity_poly.pdbx_strand_id
1 'polypeptide(L)' 'MACLLVAAGAQTRELHWDRISVKLELTRDGDLRVEEQLGYVFNGAWNGGYRNLPLEWVEGYDDISVSQDGFGPYHR' A
#
# COMPACT_ATOMS: atom_id res chain seq x y z
N MET A 1 -10.95 -34.90 35.41
CA MET A 1 -9.99 -33.85 35.00
C MET A 1 -10.16 -33.65 33.51
N ALA A 2 -10.93 -32.65 33.10
CA ALA A 2 -11.23 -32.39 31.69
C ALA A 2 -10.25 -31.33 31.17
N CYS A 3 -9.47 -31.68 30.15
CA CYS A 3 -8.60 -30.74 29.45
C CYS A 3 -9.47 -29.83 28.59
N LEU A 4 -9.53 -28.54 28.94
CA LEU A 4 -10.14 -27.52 28.11
C LEU A 4 -9.22 -27.29 26.90
N LEU A 5 -9.59 -27.82 25.73
CA LEU A 5 -8.95 -27.48 24.46
C LEU A 5 -9.30 -26.03 24.13
N VAL A 6 -8.43 -25.10 24.51
CA VAL A 6 -8.47 -23.74 23.98
C VAL A 6 -8.03 -23.84 22.52
N ALA A 7 -9.00 -23.86 21.60
CA ALA A 7 -8.72 -23.61 20.21
C ALA A 7 -8.17 -22.18 20.10
N ALA A 8 -6.85 -22.06 19.92
CA ALA A 8 -6.25 -20.80 19.52
C ALA A 8 -6.86 -20.45 18.16
N GLY A 9 -7.82 -19.52 18.14
CA GLY A 9 -8.37 -19.00 16.91
C GLY A 9 -7.22 -18.39 16.11
N ALA A 10 -6.89 -19.00 14.98
CA ALA A 10 -5.99 -18.36 14.02
C ALA A 10 -6.61 -16.99 13.71
N GLN A 11 -5.98 -15.91 14.15
CA GLN A 11 -6.44 -14.57 13.77
C GLN A 11 -6.32 -14.50 12.26
N THR A 12 -7.48 -14.40 11.58
CA THR A 12 -7.55 -14.26 10.14
C THR A 12 -6.81 -13.00 9.74
N ARG A 13 -5.60 -13.17 9.21
CA ARG A 13 -4.78 -12.07 8.69
C ARG A 13 -5.28 -11.71 7.31
N GLU A 14 -5.60 -10.44 7.12
CA GLU A 14 -5.98 -9.89 5.82
C GLU A 14 -4.93 -8.92 5.36
N LEU A 15 -4.61 -8.98 4.06
CA LEU A 15 -3.86 -7.98 3.33
C LEU A 15 -4.40 -7.99 1.90
N HIS A 16 -5.00 -6.88 1.49
CA HIS A 16 -5.47 -6.71 0.13
C HIS A 16 -5.43 -5.23 -0.28
N TRP A 17 -5.46 -4.99 -1.58
CA TRP A 17 -5.74 -3.66 -2.11
C TRP A 17 -7.25 -3.40 -2.05
N ASP A 18 -7.66 -2.30 -1.43
CA ASP A 18 -9.03 -1.77 -1.55
C ASP A 18 -9.14 -0.79 -2.73
N ARG A 19 -8.02 -0.16 -3.11
CA ARG A 19 -7.94 0.75 -4.25
C ARG A 19 -6.67 0.56 -5.07
N ILE A 20 -6.86 0.52 -6.39
CA ILE A 20 -5.81 0.73 -7.39
C ILE A 20 -6.38 1.68 -8.44
N SER A 21 -5.78 2.86 -8.56
CA SER A 21 -6.18 3.87 -9.53
C SER A 21 -4.95 4.36 -10.27
N VAL A 22 -5.03 4.40 -11.59
CA VAL A 22 -3.98 4.90 -12.46
C VAL A 22 -4.60 5.95 -13.38
N LYS A 23 -3.99 7.13 -13.40
CA LYS A 23 -4.33 8.19 -14.35
C LYS A 23 -3.15 8.39 -15.29
N LEU A 24 -3.47 8.43 -16.58
CA LEU A 24 -2.51 8.65 -17.66
C LEU A 24 -2.86 9.94 -18.37
N GLU A 25 -1.86 10.80 -18.57
CA GLU A 25 -2.01 12.05 -19.31
C GLU A 25 -0.88 12.16 -20.33
N LEU A 26 -1.24 12.17 -21.62
CA LEU A 26 -0.31 12.52 -22.68
C LEU A 26 -0.29 14.05 -22.83
N THR A 27 0.84 14.66 -22.51
CA THR A 27 1.02 16.10 -22.62
C THR A 27 1.20 16.53 -24.07
N ARG A 28 1.09 17.83 -24.36
CA ARG A 28 1.30 18.38 -25.72
C ARG A 28 2.75 18.23 -26.20
N ASP A 29 3.69 18.15 -25.27
CA ASP A 29 5.12 18.02 -25.57
C ASP A 29 5.51 16.55 -25.85
N GLY A 30 4.57 15.61 -25.68
CA GLY A 30 4.75 14.19 -25.95
C GLY A 30 5.02 13.34 -24.71
N ASP A 31 5.17 13.95 -23.54
CA ASP A 31 5.42 13.23 -22.30
C ASP A 31 4.17 12.50 -21.80
N LEU A 32 4.35 11.28 -21.30
CA LEU A 32 3.31 10.52 -20.61
C LEU A 32 3.46 10.69 -19.10
N ARG A 33 2.54 11.44 -18.48
CA ARG A 33 2.43 11.52 -17.02
C ARG A 33 1.59 10.37 -16.49
N VAL A 34 2.10 9.73 -15.44
CA VAL A 34 1.47 8.59 -14.78
C VAL A 34 1.30 8.93 -13.30
N GLU A 35 0.05 8.91 -12.83
CA GLU A 35 -0.29 9.13 -11.43
C GLU A 35 -0.94 7.86 -10.89
N GLU A 36 -0.37 7.31 -9.81
CA GLU A 36 -0.83 6.06 -9.19
C GLU A 36 -1.29 6.31 -7.76
N GLN A 37 -2.50 5.85 -7.44
CA GLN A 37 -3.03 5.86 -6.08
C GLN A 37 -3.38 4.43 -5.65
N LEU A 38 -2.70 3.95 -4.61
CA LEU A 38 -2.88 2.62 -4.04
C LEU A 38 -3.39 2.72 -2.60
N GLY A 39 -4.43 1.96 -2.29
CA GLY A 39 -4.94 1.76 -0.94
C GLY A 39 -4.70 0.31 -0.50
N TYR A 40 -4.34 0.14 0.77
CA TYR A 40 -4.09 -1.17 1.37
C TYR A 40 -4.94 -1.32 2.62
N VAL A 41 -5.66 -2.44 2.71
CA VAL A 41 -6.34 -2.87 3.92
C VAL A 41 -5.60 -4.06 4.48
N PHE A 42 -5.21 -3.98 5.74
CA PHE A 42 -4.63 -5.09 6.47
C PHE A 42 -5.10 -5.12 7.91
N ASN A 43 -5.06 -6.31 8.52
CA ASN A 43 -5.29 -6.47 9.95
C ASN A 43 -4.09 -7.17 10.63
N GLY A 44 -3.89 -6.86 11.91
CA GLY A 44 -2.73 -7.33 12.68
C GLY A 44 -1.48 -6.46 12.50
N ALA A 45 -0.32 -7.02 12.87
CA ALA A 45 0.94 -6.30 12.83
C ALA A 45 1.38 -6.03 11.38
N TRP A 46 1.55 -4.76 11.04
CA TRP A 46 2.17 -4.32 9.79
C TRP A 46 3.67 -4.20 9.96
N ASN A 47 4.43 -4.90 9.11
CA ASN A 47 5.89 -4.87 9.15
C ASN A 47 6.47 -3.90 8.11
N GLY A 48 5.64 -2.99 7.57
CA GLY A 48 6.01 -2.13 6.46
C GLY A 48 5.72 -2.76 5.10
N GLY A 49 5.67 -1.90 4.08
CA GLY A 49 5.61 -2.27 2.67
C GLY A 49 6.58 -1.37 1.91
N TYR A 50 7.31 -1.95 0.96
CA TYR A 50 8.27 -1.23 0.13
C TYR A 50 7.88 -1.39 -1.33
N ARG A 51 8.05 -0.33 -2.11
CA ARG A 51 7.95 -0.39 -3.57
C ARG A 51 9.27 0.06 -4.17
N ASN A 52 9.80 -0.76 -5.07
CA ASN A 52 10.94 -0.37 -5.88
C ASN A 52 10.44 0.49 -7.04
N LEU A 53 11.07 1.64 -7.24
CA LEU A 53 10.73 2.64 -8.27
C LEU A 53 11.95 2.84 -9.17
N PRO A 54 12.21 1.92 -10.12
CA PRO A 54 13.38 1.98 -10.98
C PRO A 54 13.24 3.08 -12.04
N LEU A 55 14.30 3.86 -12.26
CA LEU A 55 14.35 4.92 -13.28
C LEU A 55 14.64 4.41 -14.70
N GLU A 56 14.61 3.11 -14.96
CA GLU A 56 14.93 2.53 -16.28
C GLU A 56 13.92 2.97 -17.36
N TRP A 57 12.67 3.25 -16.97
CA TRP A 57 11.54 3.49 -17.88
C TRP A 57 10.87 4.85 -17.68
N VAL A 58 11.40 5.66 -16.77
CA VAL A 58 10.83 6.97 -16.42
C VAL A 58 11.95 7.97 -16.24
N GLU A 59 11.67 9.23 -16.54
CA GLU A 59 12.64 10.31 -16.32
C GLU A 59 12.78 10.68 -14.83
N GLY A 60 11.72 10.46 -14.05
CA GLY A 60 11.72 10.76 -12.63
C GLY A 60 10.44 10.35 -11.94
N TYR A 61 10.44 10.53 -10.63
CA TYR A 61 9.27 10.43 -9.76
C TYR A 61 9.16 11.71 -8.95
N ASP A 62 7.95 12.23 -8.83
CA ASP A 62 7.61 13.36 -7.99
C ASP A 62 6.34 13.07 -7.18
N ASP A 63 5.99 14.00 -6.28
CA ASP A 63 4.79 13.96 -5.43
C ASP A 63 4.53 12.62 -4.69
N ILE A 64 5.59 11.97 -4.20
CA ILE A 64 5.46 10.73 -3.43
C ILE A 64 4.97 11.04 -2.01
N SER A 65 3.84 10.44 -1.65
CA SER A 65 3.28 10.51 -0.31
C SER A 65 2.80 9.14 0.19
N VAL A 66 2.88 8.95 1.50
CA VAL A 66 2.37 7.77 2.19
C VAL A 66 1.62 8.27 3.42
N SER A 67 0.41 7.78 3.61
CA SER A 67 -0.43 8.12 4.75
C SER A 67 -1.18 6.88 5.23
N GLN A 68 -1.58 6.92 6.50
CA GLN A 68 -2.45 5.93 7.11
C GLN A 68 -3.65 6.65 7.72
N ASP A 69 -4.83 6.03 7.65
CA ASP A 69 -6.01 6.53 8.35
C ASP A 69 -5.85 6.35 9.88
N GLY A 70 -6.06 7.43 10.65
CA GLY A 70 -5.99 7.44 12.11
C GLY A 70 -4.61 7.75 12.70
N PHE A 71 -4.47 7.54 14.02
CA PHE A 71 -3.21 7.73 14.74
C PHE A 71 -2.37 6.44 14.67
N GLY A 72 -1.60 6.30 13.60
CA GLY A 72 -0.58 5.26 13.45
C GLY A 72 0.83 5.84 13.62
N PRO A 73 1.86 5.03 13.90
CA PRO A 73 3.24 5.51 14.09
C PRO A 73 3.90 6.07 12.82
N TYR A 74 3.21 6.02 11.68
CA TYR A 74 3.72 6.47 10.39
C TYR A 74 3.23 7.91 10.14
N HIS A 75 3.93 8.86 10.76
CA HIS A 75 3.82 10.27 10.42
C HIS A 75 5.11 10.68 9.70
N ARG A 76 4.97 11.42 8.59
CA ARG A 76 6.06 11.94 7.75
C ARG A 76 7.07 12.73 8.58
#